data_AF-A0A954WQA9-F1
#
_entry.id   AF-A0A954WQA9-F1
#
_cell.length_a   1.000
_cell.length_b   1.000
_cell.length_c   1.000
_cell.angle_alpha   90.00
_cell.angle_beta   90.00
_cell.angle_gamma   90.00
#
_symmetry.space_group_name_H-M   'P 1'
#
loop_
_entity.id
_entity.type
_entity.pdbx_description
1 polymer ?
#
loop_
_entity_poly.entity_id
_entity_poly.type
_entity_poly.pdbx_seq_one_letter_code
_entity_poly.pdbx_strand_id
1 'polypeptide(L)'
;MGMSRKLHLEQLDNKLMLTTVVEHDLPNDRQELAQEFTIPDDGVVTIQGVSDDKDDKDFFRVRTESAVTLTVEVESNNDNVPQLEIEDQSGQEVLETEPNDGINSGNVVLQAWQTYFLRLRSKEKGRAEYTVSLVFNDDSGEDNNDNGSSDSGQGTNGNGNTTNGDEGAVHEIEPNDRKSTANTIELGRDSTVQITGTSVSSDDEDFFTFVATASGVLTGSIVSPNGNVAQLEVEDTSGRNVLETEPNDGVNAASGVVEEGNSYFARLRSKNDSPAEYVVTLAIQPGADNSGNNSENPVVQRGIVNEVEPNDKLSQATVFAFDDGGTAQLNGVSEGSADSDYFRFTAQDTGQLTVQVNGASTVAQLQIEDANGHRIFETEPNDGINSGRVGVTAGQTHSIRLRSKNDSAATYLTDLAFRQVGDSNGDQLFDSSDMVRIFQAAKYRTGAEATFEDGDWNNDGVFDEKDLILAFQAGRYVGS
;
A
#
# COMPACT_ATOMS: atom_id res chain seq x y z
N MET A 1 -54.06 -34.83 32.34
CA MET A 1 -52.98 -33.86 32.07
C MET A 1 -52.41 -34.17 30.70
N GLY A 2 -52.90 -33.54 29.64
CA GLY A 2 -52.36 -33.67 28.29
C GLY A 2 -52.02 -32.29 27.79
N MET A 3 -50.73 -31.93 27.77
CA MET A 3 -50.30 -30.66 27.19
C MET A 3 -50.32 -30.78 25.66
N SER A 4 -51.26 -30.08 25.03
CA SER A 4 -51.26 -29.84 23.59
C SER A 4 -50.30 -28.69 23.31
N ARG A 5 -49.13 -28.98 22.73
CA ARG A 5 -48.25 -27.95 22.16
C ARG A 5 -48.81 -27.57 20.80
N LYS A 6 -49.37 -26.36 20.69
CA LYS A 6 -49.66 -25.71 19.41
C LYS A 6 -48.32 -25.34 18.77
N LEU A 7 -48.03 -25.93 17.62
CA LEU A 7 -46.97 -25.49 16.73
C LEU A 7 -47.40 -24.13 16.15
N HIS A 8 -46.68 -23.07 16.48
CA HIS A 8 -46.82 -21.78 15.83
C HIS A 8 -45.92 -21.85 14.60
N LEU A 9 -46.50 -22.02 13.41
CA LEU A 9 -45.78 -21.77 12.16
C LEU A 9 -45.74 -20.24 12.00
N GLU A 10 -44.60 -19.63 12.31
CA GLU A 10 -44.28 -18.30 11.79
C GLU A 10 -44.20 -18.41 10.27
N GLN A 11 -44.96 -17.56 9.58
CA GLN A 11 -44.74 -17.31 8.16
C GLN A 11 -43.34 -16.72 8.03
N LEU A 12 -42.42 -17.49 7.45
CA LEU A 12 -41.19 -16.96 6.89
C LEU A 12 -41.59 -15.94 5.82
N ASP A 13 -41.52 -14.67 6.16
CA ASP A 13 -41.45 -13.60 5.17
C ASP A 13 -40.12 -13.79 4.44
N ASN A 14 -40.15 -14.56 3.35
CA ASN A 14 -39.13 -14.51 2.31
C ASN A 14 -39.11 -13.09 1.78
N LYS A 15 -38.31 -12.22 2.41
CA LYS A 15 -37.82 -10.99 1.80
C LYS A 15 -36.89 -11.43 0.68
N LEU A 16 -37.48 -11.83 -0.45
CA LEU A 16 -36.78 -11.93 -1.71
C LEU A 16 -36.03 -10.61 -1.87
N MET A 17 -34.70 -10.66 -1.77
CA MET A 17 -33.85 -9.58 -2.29
C MET A 17 -34.27 -9.45 -3.75
N LEU A 18 -35.06 -8.42 -4.03
CA LEU A 18 -35.63 -8.22 -5.35
C LEU A 18 -34.53 -7.56 -6.17
N THR A 19 -33.55 -8.35 -6.60
CA THR A 19 -32.51 -7.88 -7.52
C THR A 19 -33.21 -7.25 -8.72
N THR A 20 -32.87 -6.00 -9.01
CA THR A 20 -33.42 -5.32 -10.17
C THR A 20 -32.78 -5.92 -11.41
N VAL A 21 -33.54 -6.74 -12.14
CA VAL A 21 -33.11 -7.32 -13.42
C VAL A 21 -33.56 -6.40 -14.56
N VAL A 22 -32.61 -5.87 -15.30
CA VAL A 22 -32.83 -5.12 -16.54
C VAL A 22 -32.68 -6.12 -17.68
N GLU A 23 -33.81 -6.54 -18.22
CA GLU A 23 -33.86 -7.29 -19.47
C GLU A 23 -33.62 -6.33 -20.62
N HIS A 24 -32.74 -6.72 -21.53
CA HIS A 24 -32.50 -6.04 -22.80
C HIS A 24 -33.79 -5.80 -23.59
N ASP A 25 -34.04 -4.55 -24.01
CA ASP A 25 -35.16 -4.16 -24.88
C ASP A 25 -34.65 -3.47 -26.16
N LEU A 26 -35.00 -4.05 -27.32
CA LEU A 26 -34.57 -3.55 -28.63
C LEU A 26 -35.54 -2.51 -29.20
N PRO A 27 -35.05 -1.45 -29.88
CA PRO A 27 -33.64 -1.24 -30.25
C PRO A 27 -32.87 -0.42 -29.22
N ASN A 28 -31.66 -0.87 -28.88
CA ASN A 28 -30.69 -0.12 -28.06
C ASN A 28 -29.29 -0.11 -28.70
N ASP A 29 -29.21 -0.32 -30.02
CA ASP A 29 -27.97 -0.49 -30.80
C ASP A 29 -27.06 0.76 -30.87
N ARG A 30 -27.51 1.86 -30.29
CA ARG A 30 -26.87 3.19 -30.35
C ARG A 30 -27.08 3.96 -29.06
N GLN A 31 -26.13 4.83 -28.75
CA GLN A 31 -26.14 5.65 -27.54
C GLN A 31 -27.41 6.51 -27.41
N GLU A 32 -27.96 7.06 -28.49
CA GLU A 32 -29.22 7.83 -28.46
C GLU A 32 -30.46 6.99 -28.15
N LEU A 33 -30.35 5.66 -28.26
CA LEU A 33 -31.39 4.66 -27.95
C LEU A 33 -31.08 3.89 -26.65
N ALA A 34 -30.07 4.31 -25.88
CA ALA A 34 -29.64 3.61 -24.68
C ALA A 34 -30.81 3.37 -23.70
N GLN A 35 -30.96 2.12 -23.27
CA GLN A 35 -31.99 1.71 -22.31
C GLN A 35 -31.66 2.28 -20.93
N GLU A 36 -32.58 3.07 -20.37
CA GLU A 36 -32.39 3.68 -19.05
C GLU A 36 -32.75 2.71 -17.93
N PHE A 37 -31.92 2.66 -16.90
CA PHE A 37 -32.24 1.99 -15.65
C PHE A 37 -31.95 2.90 -14.44
N THR A 38 -32.57 2.58 -13.31
CA THR A 38 -32.40 3.30 -12.04
C THR A 38 -31.63 2.43 -11.06
N ILE A 39 -30.79 3.06 -10.24
CA ILE A 39 -30.08 2.37 -9.15
C ILE A 39 -31.11 2.09 -8.02
N PRO A 40 -31.35 0.82 -7.64
CA PRO A 40 -32.22 0.48 -6.53
C PRO A 40 -31.60 0.86 -5.18
N ASP A 41 -32.42 0.91 -4.12
CA ASP A 41 -31.97 1.27 -2.77
C ASP A 41 -30.89 0.33 -2.20
N ASP A 42 -30.82 -0.92 -2.70
CA ASP A 42 -29.78 -1.89 -2.31
C ASP A 42 -28.50 -1.79 -3.16
N GLY A 43 -28.47 -0.89 -4.15
CA GLY A 43 -27.32 -0.64 -5.00
C GLY A 43 -26.99 -1.77 -5.98
N VAL A 44 -27.82 -2.81 -6.11
CA VAL A 44 -27.51 -3.98 -6.97
C VAL A 44 -28.39 -4.03 -8.21
N VAL A 45 -27.77 -3.94 -9.39
CA VAL A 45 -28.44 -4.10 -10.68
C VAL A 45 -27.84 -5.29 -11.43
N THR A 46 -28.70 -6.11 -12.03
CA THR A 46 -28.27 -7.16 -12.97
C THR A 46 -28.82 -6.83 -14.35
N ILE A 47 -27.96 -6.79 -15.36
CA ILE A 47 -28.37 -6.64 -16.77
C ILE A 47 -28.21 -7.98 -17.47
N GLN A 48 -29.23 -8.41 -18.20
CA GLN A 48 -29.18 -9.63 -19.01
C GLN A 48 -29.51 -9.33 -20.46
N GLY A 49 -28.77 -9.95 -21.38
CA GLY A 49 -28.96 -9.72 -22.81
C GLY A 49 -28.11 -10.60 -23.71
N VAL A 50 -28.19 -10.30 -25.00
CA VAL A 50 -27.50 -11.03 -26.06
C VAL A 50 -27.01 -10.02 -27.10
N SER A 51 -25.71 -10.08 -27.41
CA SER A 51 -25.12 -9.41 -28.56
C SER A 51 -24.85 -10.47 -29.64
N ASP A 52 -25.52 -10.36 -30.79
CA ASP A 52 -25.47 -11.36 -31.86
C ASP A 52 -24.10 -11.42 -32.57
N ASP A 53 -23.41 -10.28 -32.69
CA ASP A 53 -22.03 -10.16 -33.19
C ASP A 53 -21.39 -8.83 -32.77
N LYS A 54 -20.12 -8.60 -33.12
CA LYS A 54 -19.38 -7.36 -32.80
C LYS A 54 -20.00 -6.03 -33.27
N ASP A 55 -20.91 -6.06 -34.24
CA ASP A 55 -21.60 -4.88 -34.77
C ASP A 55 -22.94 -4.66 -34.05
N ASP A 56 -23.42 -5.65 -33.29
CA ASP A 56 -24.58 -5.59 -32.40
C ASP A 56 -24.18 -5.08 -31.01
N LYS A 57 -24.49 -3.81 -30.73
CA LYS A 57 -24.00 -3.08 -29.54
C LYS A 57 -25.15 -2.72 -28.62
N ASP A 58 -25.22 -3.27 -27.43
CA ASP A 58 -26.28 -2.95 -26.49
C ASP A 58 -25.89 -1.75 -25.64
N PHE A 59 -26.64 -0.66 -25.73
CA PHE A 59 -26.43 0.52 -24.90
C PHE A 59 -27.44 0.59 -23.75
N PHE A 60 -26.91 0.88 -22.55
CA PHE A 60 -27.66 1.22 -21.36
C PHE A 60 -27.20 2.57 -20.83
N ARG A 61 -28.06 3.26 -20.08
CA ARG A 61 -27.69 4.51 -19.42
C ARG A 61 -28.18 4.55 -17.98
N VAL A 62 -27.36 5.15 -17.13
CA VAL A 62 -27.67 5.38 -15.72
C VAL A 62 -27.31 6.81 -15.34
N ARG A 63 -28.11 7.40 -14.44
CA ARG A 63 -27.79 8.68 -13.82
C ARG A 63 -27.54 8.46 -12.34
N THR A 64 -26.42 8.97 -11.84
CA THR A 64 -26.06 8.94 -10.43
C THR A 64 -26.60 10.18 -9.71
N GLU A 65 -27.08 10.03 -8.47
CA GLU A 65 -27.51 11.16 -7.63
C GLU A 65 -26.40 11.60 -6.65
N SER A 66 -25.65 10.64 -6.12
CA SER A 66 -24.42 10.84 -5.32
C SER A 66 -23.19 10.33 -6.07
N ALA A 67 -22.00 10.63 -5.52
CA ALA A 67 -20.78 9.98 -5.97
C ALA A 67 -20.77 8.55 -5.43
N VAL A 68 -20.49 7.58 -6.30
CA VAL A 68 -20.56 6.15 -5.97
C VAL A 68 -19.37 5.42 -6.57
N THR A 69 -18.90 4.39 -5.89
CA THR A 69 -17.99 3.41 -6.48
C THR A 69 -18.83 2.31 -7.11
N LEU A 70 -18.74 2.19 -8.44
CA LEU A 70 -19.37 1.11 -9.19
C LEU A 70 -18.39 -0.04 -9.35
N THR A 71 -18.75 -1.22 -8.85
CA THR A 71 -18.09 -2.49 -9.17
C THR A 71 -18.89 -3.21 -10.25
N VAL A 72 -18.20 -3.70 -11.28
CA VAL A 72 -18.80 -4.45 -12.40
C VAL A 72 -18.21 -5.84 -12.50
N GLU A 73 -19.06 -6.80 -12.87
CA GLU A 73 -18.67 -8.15 -13.26
C GLU A 73 -19.51 -8.60 -14.44
N VAL A 74 -18.84 -9.12 -15.47
CA VAL A 74 -19.43 -9.56 -16.73
C VAL A 74 -19.26 -11.06 -16.86
N GLU A 75 -20.37 -11.78 -16.81
CA GLU A 75 -20.40 -13.22 -17.02
C GLU A 75 -21.02 -13.56 -18.38
N SER A 76 -20.60 -14.67 -18.97
CA SER A 76 -21.23 -15.25 -20.14
C SER A 76 -21.47 -16.74 -19.95
N ASN A 77 -22.60 -17.22 -20.46
CA ASN A 77 -22.93 -18.65 -20.47
C ASN A 77 -22.29 -19.40 -21.65
N ASN A 78 -21.53 -18.71 -22.51
CA ASN A 78 -20.81 -19.30 -23.63
C ASN A 78 -19.35 -18.85 -23.66
N ASP A 79 -18.55 -19.41 -24.57
CA ASP A 79 -17.11 -19.12 -24.67
C ASP A 79 -16.79 -17.68 -25.16
N ASN A 80 -17.81 -16.83 -25.33
CA ASN A 80 -17.69 -15.50 -25.92
C ASN A 80 -18.26 -14.45 -24.94
N VAL A 81 -17.41 -14.06 -23.99
CA VAL A 81 -17.72 -13.01 -23.02
C VAL A 81 -17.73 -11.65 -23.73
N PRO A 82 -18.80 -10.85 -23.60
CA PRO A 82 -18.81 -9.54 -24.24
C PRO A 82 -17.88 -8.57 -23.54
N GLN A 83 -17.38 -7.62 -24.30
CA GLN A 83 -16.71 -6.44 -23.78
C GLN A 83 -17.75 -5.47 -23.23
N LEU A 84 -17.51 -4.94 -22.04
CA LEU A 84 -18.23 -3.85 -21.42
C LEU A 84 -17.35 -2.60 -21.44
N GLU A 85 -17.87 -1.51 -21.98
CA GLU A 85 -17.27 -0.17 -21.89
C GLU A 85 -18.23 0.76 -21.15
N ILE A 86 -17.70 1.61 -20.27
CA ILE A 86 -18.44 2.66 -19.58
C ILE A 86 -17.88 4.01 -20.01
N GLU A 87 -18.74 4.85 -20.56
CA GLU A 87 -18.42 6.20 -21.03
C GLU A 87 -19.18 7.24 -20.21
N ASP A 88 -18.55 8.38 -19.94
CA ASP A 88 -19.22 9.55 -19.36
C ASP A 88 -20.11 10.28 -20.38
N GLN A 89 -20.82 11.32 -19.94
CA GLN A 89 -21.69 12.11 -20.83
C GLN A 89 -20.97 12.81 -21.99
N SER A 90 -19.64 12.96 -21.93
CA SER A 90 -18.81 13.54 -22.99
C SER A 90 -18.35 12.49 -24.01
N GLY A 91 -18.59 11.20 -23.75
CA GLY A 91 -18.08 10.07 -24.51
C GLY A 91 -16.64 9.69 -24.13
N GLN A 92 -16.14 10.17 -22.99
CA GLN A 92 -14.86 9.73 -22.45
C GLN A 92 -15.05 8.40 -21.73
N GLU A 93 -14.28 7.40 -22.14
CA GLU A 93 -14.21 6.10 -21.45
C GLU A 93 -13.65 6.27 -20.04
N VAL A 94 -14.33 5.66 -19.06
CA VAL A 94 -13.95 5.66 -17.64
C VAL A 94 -13.71 4.24 -17.11
N LEU A 95 -14.17 3.21 -17.82
CA LEU A 95 -13.90 1.79 -17.53
C LEU A 95 -14.08 0.97 -18.82
N GLU A 96 -13.20 0.01 -19.05
CA GLU A 96 -13.31 -1.00 -20.12
C GLU A 96 -12.96 -2.38 -19.53
N THR A 97 -13.75 -3.40 -19.86
CA THR A 97 -13.38 -4.80 -19.63
C THR A 97 -12.69 -5.37 -20.86
N GLU A 98 -11.76 -6.29 -20.67
CA GLU A 98 -11.01 -6.94 -21.74
C GLU A 98 -11.10 -8.47 -21.64
N PRO A 99 -12.25 -9.07 -22.04
CA PRO A 99 -12.52 -10.47 -21.75
C PRO A 99 -11.56 -11.46 -22.41
N ASN A 100 -11.02 -11.11 -23.59
CA ASN A 100 -10.03 -11.94 -24.28
C ASN A 100 -8.68 -11.98 -23.55
N ASP A 101 -8.40 -10.97 -22.73
CA ASP A 101 -7.21 -10.92 -21.88
C ASP A 101 -7.54 -11.40 -20.46
N GLY A 102 -8.73 -11.97 -20.29
CA GLY A 102 -9.27 -12.37 -19.02
C GLY A 102 -9.42 -11.16 -18.10
N ILE A 103 -10.15 -10.13 -18.49
CA ILE A 103 -10.56 -9.06 -17.58
C ILE A 103 -12.07 -8.92 -17.74
N ASN A 104 -12.82 -9.52 -16.81
CA ASN A 104 -14.29 -9.55 -16.85
C ASN A 104 -14.93 -8.68 -15.77
N SER A 105 -14.13 -8.02 -14.94
CA SER A 105 -14.58 -7.20 -13.82
C SER A 105 -13.73 -5.94 -13.70
N GLY A 106 -14.24 -4.95 -12.98
CA GLY A 106 -13.54 -3.70 -12.73
C GLY A 106 -14.30 -2.80 -11.76
N ASN A 107 -13.67 -1.70 -11.34
CA ASN A 107 -14.29 -0.69 -10.51
C ASN A 107 -14.06 0.72 -11.06
N VAL A 108 -14.99 1.62 -10.83
CA VAL A 108 -14.90 3.02 -11.28
C VAL A 108 -15.69 3.94 -10.35
N VAL A 109 -15.11 5.10 -10.05
CA VAL A 109 -15.81 6.15 -9.29
C VAL A 109 -16.67 6.98 -10.24
N LEU A 110 -17.99 6.90 -10.05
CA LEU A 110 -18.97 7.68 -10.77
C LEU A 110 -19.30 8.96 -9.99
N GLN A 111 -19.20 10.11 -10.66
CA GLN A 111 -19.43 11.41 -10.04
C GLN A 111 -20.92 11.67 -9.85
N ALA A 112 -21.28 12.42 -8.81
CA ALA A 112 -22.66 12.81 -8.53
C ALA A 112 -23.29 13.60 -9.70
N TRP A 113 -24.59 13.37 -9.93
CA TRP A 113 -25.41 14.07 -10.91
C TRP A 113 -24.96 13.94 -12.38
N GLN A 114 -24.12 12.95 -12.68
CA GLN A 114 -23.66 12.65 -14.04
C GLN A 114 -24.48 11.52 -14.68
N THR A 115 -24.46 11.48 -16.01
CA THR A 115 -25.00 10.36 -16.80
C THR A 115 -23.85 9.57 -17.39
N TYR A 116 -23.95 8.26 -17.26
CA TYR A 116 -23.00 7.30 -17.81
C TYR A 116 -23.71 6.37 -18.79
N PHE A 117 -22.96 5.92 -19.80
CA PHE A 117 -23.41 4.98 -20.81
C PHE A 117 -22.62 3.70 -20.68
N LEU A 118 -23.32 2.58 -20.57
CA LEU A 118 -22.73 1.24 -20.60
C LEU A 118 -22.95 0.69 -21.99
N ARG A 119 -21.89 0.17 -22.61
CA ARG A 119 -21.91 -0.40 -23.95
C ARG A 119 -21.40 -1.83 -23.90
N LEU A 120 -22.26 -2.77 -24.24
CA LEU A 120 -21.93 -4.19 -24.34
C LEU A 120 -21.85 -4.60 -25.81
N ARG A 121 -20.82 -5.37 -26.17
CA ARG A 121 -20.70 -5.96 -27.51
C ARG A 121 -19.92 -7.25 -27.46
N SER A 122 -20.21 -8.19 -28.36
CA SER A 122 -19.25 -9.26 -28.61
C SER A 122 -17.94 -8.68 -29.16
N LYS A 123 -16.79 -9.19 -28.69
CA LYS A 123 -15.49 -8.80 -29.26
C LYS A 123 -15.25 -9.44 -30.64
N GLU A 124 -15.89 -10.58 -30.89
CA GLU A 124 -15.71 -11.40 -32.09
C GLU A 124 -17.00 -11.45 -32.94
N LYS A 125 -16.95 -12.18 -34.06
CA LYS A 125 -18.14 -12.40 -34.92
C LYS A 125 -19.15 -13.40 -34.33
N GLY A 126 -19.00 -13.78 -33.07
CA GLY A 126 -19.84 -14.76 -32.40
C GLY A 126 -20.93 -14.10 -31.57
N ARG A 127 -22.01 -14.82 -31.33
CA ARG A 127 -23.04 -14.43 -30.37
C ARG A 127 -22.48 -14.49 -28.95
N ALA A 128 -22.67 -13.44 -28.16
CA ALA A 128 -22.31 -13.35 -26.75
C ALA A 128 -23.60 -13.23 -25.92
N GLU A 129 -23.86 -14.19 -25.04
CA GLU A 129 -24.91 -14.05 -24.02
C GLU A 129 -24.27 -13.46 -22.77
N TYR A 130 -24.96 -12.57 -22.06
CA TYR A 130 -24.34 -11.93 -20.92
C TYR A 130 -25.26 -11.70 -19.73
N THR A 131 -24.63 -11.79 -18.57
CA THR A 131 -25.15 -11.32 -17.29
C THR A 131 -24.12 -10.33 -16.76
N VAL A 132 -24.53 -9.08 -16.54
CA VAL A 132 -23.68 -8.06 -15.93
C VAL A 132 -24.19 -7.76 -14.54
N SER A 133 -23.35 -7.96 -13.53
CA SER A 133 -23.59 -7.58 -12.15
C SER A 133 -22.99 -6.21 -11.90
N LEU A 134 -23.81 -5.25 -11.47
CA LEU A 134 -23.42 -3.89 -11.14
C LEU A 134 -23.72 -3.65 -9.65
N VAL A 135 -22.70 -3.29 -8.88
CA VAL A 135 -22.82 -2.96 -7.46
C VAL A 135 -22.40 -1.51 -7.26
N PHE A 136 -23.37 -0.66 -6.90
CA PHE A 136 -23.18 0.75 -6.62
C PHE A 136 -23.04 0.95 -5.11
N ASN A 137 -21.81 1.21 -4.66
CA ASN A 137 -21.52 1.51 -3.27
C ASN A 137 -21.48 3.03 -3.07
N ASP A 138 -22.30 3.53 -2.14
CA ASP A 138 -22.33 4.97 -1.84
C ASP A 138 -21.03 5.38 -1.15
N ASP A 139 -20.27 6.26 -1.81
CA ASP A 139 -19.00 6.81 -1.31
C ASP A 139 -19.26 8.09 -0.48
N SER A 140 -20.53 8.37 -0.17
CA SER A 140 -20.87 9.44 0.76
C SER A 140 -20.39 9.02 2.16
N GLY A 141 -19.17 9.43 2.51
CA GLY A 141 -18.56 9.31 3.84
C GLY A 141 -19.31 10.10 4.92
N GLU A 142 -20.64 10.07 4.93
CA GLU A 142 -21.45 10.56 6.03
C GLU A 142 -21.31 9.58 7.20
N ASP A 143 -20.32 9.87 8.05
CA ASP A 143 -20.31 9.52 9.46
C ASP A 143 -21.66 9.91 10.08
N ASN A 144 -22.63 9.00 10.03
CA ASN A 144 -23.89 9.10 10.74
C ASN A 144 -23.64 8.87 12.23
N ASN A 145 -23.03 9.87 12.84
CA ASN A 145 -22.89 10.01 14.28
C ASN A 145 -24.22 10.52 14.87
N ASP A 146 -25.27 9.70 14.79
CA ASP A 146 -26.51 9.91 15.55
C ASP A 146 -26.54 8.93 16.73
N ASN A 147 -25.97 9.41 17.84
CA ASN A 147 -25.97 8.75 19.14
C ASN A 147 -27.35 8.89 19.79
N GLY A 148 -28.28 8.03 19.39
CA GLY A 148 -29.66 7.95 19.88
C GLY A 148 -29.99 6.59 20.51
N SER A 149 -29.42 6.33 21.69
CA SER A 149 -29.72 5.19 22.57
C SER A 149 -31.22 4.89 22.74
N SER A 150 -31.63 3.66 22.43
CA SER A 150 -32.54 2.90 23.31
C SER A 150 -32.44 1.37 23.11
N ASP A 151 -31.77 0.78 24.09
CA ASP A 151 -31.86 -0.59 24.61
C ASP A 151 -33.22 -1.30 24.42
N SER A 152 -33.20 -2.48 23.76
CA SER A 152 -33.83 -3.71 24.28
C SER A 152 -33.35 -4.94 23.49
N GLY A 153 -32.75 -5.90 24.20
CA GLY A 153 -32.04 -7.05 23.63
C GLY A 153 -32.83 -8.35 23.41
N GLN A 154 -32.04 -9.44 23.35
CA GLN A 154 -32.32 -10.85 23.00
C GLN A 154 -32.31 -11.11 21.47
N GLY A 155 -31.61 -12.08 20.90
CA GLY A 155 -30.81 -13.19 21.41
C GLY A 155 -30.86 -14.37 20.42
N THR A 156 -29.69 -14.76 19.91
CA THR A 156 -29.30 -16.08 19.34
C THR A 156 -29.51 -16.45 17.86
N ASN A 157 -28.37 -16.88 17.28
CA ASN A 157 -28.09 -18.01 16.37
C ASN A 157 -28.45 -17.99 14.88
N GLY A 158 -27.40 -17.91 14.04
CA GLY A 158 -27.22 -18.88 12.95
C GLY A 158 -26.66 -18.38 11.61
N ASN A 159 -25.34 -18.33 11.50
CA ASN A 159 -24.52 -18.64 10.31
C ASN A 159 -24.53 -17.70 9.08
N GLY A 160 -23.74 -16.62 9.19
CA GLY A 160 -23.07 -15.94 8.08
C GLY A 160 -21.77 -15.38 8.64
N ASN A 161 -20.64 -16.04 8.37
CA ASN A 161 -19.34 -15.71 8.93
C ASN A 161 -18.74 -14.48 8.23
N THR A 162 -19.17 -13.29 8.64
CA THR A 162 -18.42 -12.05 8.43
C THR A 162 -18.09 -11.52 9.82
N THR A 163 -16.94 -11.96 10.35
CA THR A 163 -16.40 -11.45 11.61
C THR A 163 -15.99 -10.00 11.42
N ASN A 164 -16.76 -9.10 12.03
CA ASN A 164 -16.26 -7.81 12.49
C ASN A 164 -14.98 -8.01 13.30
N GLY A 165 -13.92 -7.29 12.95
CA GLY A 165 -12.86 -6.89 13.89
C GLY A 165 -11.45 -7.48 13.70
N ASP A 166 -11.14 -8.09 12.55
CA ASP A 166 -9.75 -8.37 12.17
C ASP A 166 -9.47 -7.67 10.84
N GLU A 167 -9.24 -6.36 10.92
CA GLU A 167 -8.77 -5.56 9.78
C GLU A 167 -7.39 -6.10 9.37
N GLY A 168 -7.30 -6.83 8.26
CA GLY A 168 -6.01 -7.05 7.61
C GLY A 168 -5.89 -8.30 6.75
N ALA A 169 -6.44 -9.47 7.13
CA ALA A 169 -6.10 -10.73 6.47
C ALA A 169 -7.17 -11.23 5.49
N VAL A 170 -6.83 -11.28 4.20
CA VAL A 170 -7.60 -11.91 3.13
C VAL A 170 -7.09 -13.34 2.90
N HIS A 171 -8.00 -14.26 2.63
CA HIS A 171 -7.65 -15.63 2.22
C HIS A 171 -7.96 -15.80 0.73
N GLU A 172 -7.09 -16.52 0.01
CA GLU A 172 -7.32 -16.86 -1.40
C GLU A 172 -8.64 -17.62 -1.60
N ILE A 173 -9.24 -17.49 -2.79
CA ILE A 173 -10.44 -18.21 -3.20
C ILE A 173 -10.24 -18.72 -4.62
N GLU A 174 -10.16 -20.04 -4.77
CA GLU A 174 -10.06 -20.69 -6.07
C GLU A 174 -11.39 -20.76 -6.86
N PRO A 175 -11.34 -20.75 -8.20
CA PRO A 175 -10.15 -20.62 -9.04
C PRO A 175 -9.69 -19.16 -9.14
N ASN A 176 -8.39 -18.89 -9.00
CA ASN A 176 -7.80 -17.57 -9.24
C ASN A 176 -6.54 -17.60 -10.13
N ASP A 177 -6.32 -18.70 -10.87
CA ASP A 177 -5.21 -18.99 -11.80
C ASP A 177 -4.94 -17.94 -12.93
N ARG A 178 -5.75 -16.89 -13.02
CA ARG A 178 -5.75 -15.91 -14.11
C ARG A 178 -6.18 -14.54 -13.59
N LYS A 179 -5.71 -13.47 -14.24
CA LYS A 179 -6.16 -12.08 -13.99
C LYS A 179 -7.69 -11.93 -13.99
N SER A 180 -8.42 -12.68 -14.82
CA SER A 180 -9.90 -12.61 -14.93
C SER A 180 -10.64 -13.08 -13.70
N THR A 181 -9.97 -13.96 -12.98
CA THR A 181 -10.51 -14.67 -11.81
C THR A 181 -9.74 -14.25 -10.56
N ALA A 182 -8.96 -13.17 -10.65
CA ALA A 182 -8.15 -12.67 -9.56
C ALA A 182 -9.03 -12.32 -8.35
N ASN A 183 -8.60 -12.72 -7.16
CA ASN A 183 -9.30 -12.32 -5.95
C ASN A 183 -9.12 -10.81 -5.73
N THR A 184 -10.21 -10.08 -5.54
CA THR A 184 -10.13 -8.65 -5.23
C THR A 184 -9.77 -8.45 -3.77
N ILE A 185 -8.79 -7.59 -3.51
CA ILE A 185 -8.37 -7.22 -2.16
C ILE A 185 -8.45 -5.70 -2.00
N GLU A 186 -8.78 -5.27 -0.79
CA GLU A 186 -8.77 -3.87 -0.39
C GLU A 186 -7.64 -3.64 0.60
N LEU A 187 -6.89 -2.56 0.39
CA LEU A 187 -5.94 -2.10 1.39
C LEU A 187 -6.74 -1.50 2.55
N GLY A 188 -6.42 -1.90 3.78
CA GLY A 188 -7.03 -1.40 5.00
C GLY A 188 -6.81 0.11 5.17
N ARG A 189 -7.37 0.67 6.25
CA ARG A 189 -7.29 2.11 6.55
C ARG A 189 -5.87 2.63 6.72
N ASP A 190 -4.94 1.76 7.10
CA ASP A 190 -3.51 2.03 7.21
C ASP A 190 -2.76 1.81 5.88
N SER A 191 -3.49 1.61 4.78
CA SER A 191 -2.96 1.25 3.46
C SER A 191 -2.20 -0.08 3.43
N THR A 192 -2.57 -1.04 4.30
CA THR A 192 -1.96 -2.37 4.36
C THR A 192 -2.98 -3.50 4.16
N VAL A 193 -2.53 -4.64 3.63
CA VAL A 193 -3.31 -5.89 3.58
C VAL A 193 -2.39 -7.08 3.74
N GLN A 194 -2.88 -8.09 4.43
CA GLN A 194 -2.26 -9.41 4.57
C GLN A 194 -3.04 -10.41 3.71
N ILE A 195 -2.35 -11.24 2.96
CA ILE A 195 -2.96 -12.27 2.10
C ILE A 195 -2.44 -13.62 2.55
N THR A 196 -3.31 -14.61 2.62
CA THR A 196 -2.93 -15.99 2.97
C THR A 196 -3.45 -16.95 1.92
N GLY A 197 -2.62 -17.93 1.58
CA GLY A 197 -2.95 -18.90 0.53
C GLY A 197 -1.89 -19.96 0.35
N THR A 198 -2.06 -20.80 -0.67
CA THR A 198 -1.21 -21.92 -1.01
C THR A 198 -1.19 -22.14 -2.52
N SER A 199 -0.09 -21.72 -3.17
CA SER A 199 0.19 -22.16 -4.53
C SER A 199 0.66 -23.61 -4.49
N VAL A 200 -0.19 -24.54 -4.92
CA VAL A 200 -0.04 -25.99 -4.82
C VAL A 200 1.10 -26.53 -5.69
N SER A 201 1.45 -25.83 -6.77
CA SER A 201 2.52 -26.23 -7.70
C SER A 201 3.06 -25.05 -8.50
N SER A 202 4.05 -25.27 -9.37
CA SER A 202 4.58 -24.21 -10.24
C SER A 202 3.63 -23.78 -11.36
N ASP A 203 2.58 -24.58 -11.62
CA ASP A 203 1.51 -24.28 -12.58
C ASP A 203 0.29 -23.59 -11.93
N ASP A 204 0.30 -23.44 -10.59
CA ASP A 204 -0.78 -22.83 -9.79
C ASP A 204 -0.43 -21.36 -9.53
N GLU A 205 -1.04 -20.45 -10.29
CA GLU A 205 -0.72 -19.02 -10.26
C GLU A 205 -1.83 -18.22 -9.57
N ASP A 206 -1.65 -17.86 -8.31
CA ASP A 206 -2.72 -17.21 -7.55
C ASP A 206 -2.73 -15.71 -7.83
N PHE A 207 -3.75 -15.23 -8.53
CA PHE A 207 -3.90 -13.81 -8.84
C PHE A 207 -4.79 -13.08 -7.83
N PHE A 208 -4.36 -11.86 -7.50
CA PHE A 208 -5.10 -10.88 -6.73
C PHE A 208 -5.12 -9.54 -7.46
N THR A 209 -6.16 -8.73 -7.25
CA THR A 209 -6.27 -7.38 -7.82
C THR A 209 -6.61 -6.36 -6.74
N PHE A 210 -6.04 -5.16 -6.83
CA PHE A 210 -6.35 -4.04 -5.95
C PHE A 210 -6.21 -2.70 -6.67
N VAL A 211 -6.83 -1.67 -6.12
CA VAL A 211 -6.64 -0.27 -6.53
C VAL A 211 -5.80 0.43 -5.50
N ALA A 212 -4.76 1.15 -5.93
CA ALA A 212 -3.94 1.93 -5.03
C ALA A 212 -4.75 3.11 -4.46
N THR A 213 -4.91 3.17 -3.14
CA THR A 213 -5.66 4.22 -2.43
C THR A 213 -4.88 5.52 -2.29
N ALA A 214 -3.57 5.51 -2.59
CA ALA A 214 -2.70 6.67 -2.59
C ALA A 214 -1.52 6.46 -3.53
N SER A 215 -0.94 7.55 -4.04
CA SER A 215 0.32 7.50 -4.78
C SER A 215 1.48 7.35 -3.81
N GLY A 216 2.42 6.44 -4.11
CA GLY A 216 3.53 6.18 -3.21
C GLY A 216 4.36 4.95 -3.56
N VAL A 217 5.04 4.40 -2.55
CA VAL A 217 5.78 3.15 -2.68
C VAL A 217 4.94 2.02 -2.11
N LEU A 218 4.58 1.08 -2.97
CA LEU A 218 4.06 -0.23 -2.58
C LEU A 218 5.24 -1.09 -2.13
N THR A 219 5.15 -1.65 -0.94
CA THR A 219 6.04 -2.70 -0.44
C THR A 219 5.28 -4.01 -0.38
N GLY A 220 5.94 -5.11 -0.73
CA GLY A 220 5.44 -6.47 -0.57
C GLY A 220 6.46 -7.32 0.17
N SER A 221 6.00 -8.13 1.11
CA SER A 221 6.82 -9.13 1.81
C SER A 221 6.09 -10.47 1.92
N ILE A 222 6.83 -11.57 1.83
CA ILE A 222 6.30 -12.94 1.95
C ILE A 222 6.97 -13.64 3.13
N VAL A 223 6.13 -14.35 3.90
CA VAL A 223 6.56 -15.40 4.83
C VAL A 223 5.96 -16.73 4.38
N SER A 224 6.77 -17.79 4.38
CA SER A 224 6.29 -19.16 4.12
C SER A 224 6.27 -19.99 5.40
N PRO A 225 5.10 -20.45 5.86
CA PRO A 225 4.99 -21.33 7.02
C PRO A 225 5.62 -22.72 6.81
N ASN A 226 5.60 -23.23 5.58
CA ASN A 226 6.08 -24.58 5.26
C ASN A 226 7.54 -24.61 4.73
N GLY A 227 8.17 -23.44 4.62
CA GLY A 227 9.56 -23.27 4.18
C GLY A 227 9.77 -23.21 2.67
N ASN A 228 8.72 -23.43 1.86
CA ASN A 228 8.73 -23.21 0.42
C ASN A 228 8.15 -21.83 0.11
N VAL A 229 9.01 -20.88 -0.20
CA VAL A 229 8.62 -19.48 -0.36
C VAL A 229 8.10 -19.23 -1.78
N ALA A 230 6.84 -18.79 -1.90
CA ALA A 230 6.26 -18.35 -3.16
C ALA A 230 6.99 -17.10 -3.69
N GLN A 231 7.03 -16.94 -5.00
CA GLN A 231 7.39 -15.66 -5.62
C GLN A 231 6.16 -14.75 -5.62
N LEU A 232 6.36 -13.48 -5.26
CA LEU A 232 5.40 -12.39 -5.45
C LEU A 232 5.86 -11.52 -6.62
N GLU A 233 4.94 -11.23 -7.51
CA GLU A 233 5.10 -10.25 -8.57
C GLU A 233 3.87 -9.32 -8.53
N VAL A 234 4.08 -8.01 -8.64
CA VAL A 234 2.99 -7.06 -8.82
C VAL A 234 3.22 -6.32 -10.13
N GLU A 235 2.19 -6.23 -10.95
CA GLU A 235 2.21 -5.56 -12.24
C GLU A 235 1.04 -4.58 -12.39
N ASP A 236 1.22 -3.56 -13.22
CA ASP A 236 0.12 -2.65 -13.60
C ASP A 236 -0.81 -3.28 -14.66
N THR A 237 -1.88 -2.57 -15.01
CA THR A 237 -2.84 -3.00 -16.05
C THR A 237 -2.22 -3.15 -17.45
N SER A 238 -1.06 -2.55 -17.69
CA SER A 238 -0.30 -2.70 -18.95
C SER A 238 0.64 -3.91 -18.94
N GLY A 239 0.68 -4.66 -17.83
CA GLY A 239 1.59 -5.81 -17.64
C GLY A 239 3.02 -5.40 -17.33
N ARG A 240 3.25 -4.18 -16.84
CA ARG A 240 4.57 -3.72 -16.44
C ARG A 240 4.82 -4.10 -14.99
N ASN A 241 5.93 -4.77 -14.71
CA ASN A 241 6.32 -5.11 -13.35
C ASN A 241 6.57 -3.84 -12.52
N VAL A 242 5.92 -3.81 -11.36
CA VAL A 242 6.02 -2.79 -10.32
C VAL A 242 6.98 -3.25 -9.24
N LEU A 243 6.82 -4.48 -8.75
CA LEU A 243 7.76 -5.13 -7.82
C LEU A 243 7.78 -6.65 -8.05
N GLU A 244 8.90 -7.29 -7.74
CA GLU A 244 9.08 -8.74 -7.83
C GLU A 244 10.03 -9.21 -6.74
N THR A 245 9.71 -10.33 -6.08
CA THR A 245 10.59 -11.00 -5.12
C THR A 245 11.41 -12.10 -5.79
N GLU A 246 12.58 -12.39 -5.22
CA GLU A 246 13.47 -13.47 -5.67
C GLU A 246 13.83 -14.41 -4.51
N PRO A 247 12.89 -15.29 -4.08
CA PRO A 247 13.07 -16.09 -2.87
C PRO A 247 14.25 -17.06 -2.91
N ASN A 248 14.68 -17.49 -4.11
CA ASN A 248 15.84 -18.36 -4.28
C ASN A 248 17.16 -17.66 -3.88
N ASP A 249 17.19 -16.34 -3.95
CA ASP A 249 18.31 -15.50 -3.54
C ASP A 249 18.10 -14.95 -2.12
N GLY A 250 17.08 -15.44 -1.40
CA GLY A 250 16.70 -14.99 -0.06
C GLY A 250 15.94 -13.68 -0.02
N VAL A 251 15.55 -13.13 -1.18
CA VAL A 251 14.84 -11.87 -1.31
C VAL A 251 13.34 -12.12 -1.22
N ASN A 252 12.80 -12.07 0.00
CA ASN A 252 11.39 -12.31 0.29
C ASN A 252 10.57 -11.01 0.42
N ALA A 253 11.16 -9.86 0.10
CA ALA A 253 10.49 -8.57 0.11
C ALA A 253 10.94 -7.73 -1.08
N ALA A 254 10.05 -6.91 -1.62
CA ALA A 254 10.27 -6.06 -2.78
C ALA A 254 9.43 -4.78 -2.67
N SER A 255 9.75 -3.76 -3.46
CA SER A 255 8.99 -2.51 -3.49
C SER A 255 8.93 -1.90 -4.89
N GLY A 256 7.84 -1.18 -5.17
CA GLY A 256 7.58 -0.54 -6.44
C GLY A 256 6.72 0.71 -6.29
N VAL A 257 6.67 1.54 -7.32
CA VAL A 257 5.87 2.76 -7.30
C VAL A 257 4.46 2.46 -7.77
N VAL A 258 3.48 2.98 -7.03
CA VAL A 258 2.07 2.94 -7.42
C VAL A 258 1.48 4.35 -7.45
N GLU A 259 0.50 4.52 -8.31
CA GLU A 259 -0.23 5.79 -8.50
C GLU A 259 -1.65 5.60 -8.01
N GLU A 260 -2.15 6.58 -7.26
CA GLU A 260 -3.50 6.61 -6.72
C GLU A 260 -4.55 6.38 -7.82
N GLY A 261 -5.53 5.53 -7.55
CA GLY A 261 -6.62 5.22 -8.46
C GLY A 261 -6.28 4.20 -9.56
N ASN A 262 -5.01 3.84 -9.74
CA ASN A 262 -4.64 2.80 -10.70
C ASN A 262 -4.83 1.39 -10.10
N SER A 263 -5.23 0.45 -10.96
CA SER A 263 -5.36 -0.97 -10.62
C SER A 263 -4.04 -1.73 -10.84
N TYR A 264 -3.82 -2.73 -9.99
CA TYR A 264 -2.62 -3.57 -10.00
C TYR A 264 -3.01 -5.04 -9.79
N PHE A 265 -2.23 -5.94 -10.38
CA PHE A 265 -2.36 -7.39 -10.18
C PHE A 265 -1.18 -7.90 -9.39
N ALA A 266 -1.43 -8.59 -8.28
CA ALA A 266 -0.43 -9.36 -7.57
C ALA A 266 -0.56 -10.84 -7.96
N ARG A 267 0.56 -11.48 -8.28
CA ARG A 267 0.65 -12.89 -8.62
C ARG A 267 1.55 -13.60 -7.64
N LEU A 268 1.05 -14.70 -7.08
CA LEU A 268 1.81 -15.62 -6.25
C LEU A 268 1.98 -16.96 -6.95
N ARG A 269 3.18 -17.53 -6.87
CA ARG A 269 3.42 -18.88 -7.39
C ARG A 269 4.56 -19.59 -6.69
N SER A 270 4.43 -20.90 -6.53
CA SER A 270 5.56 -21.75 -6.18
C SER A 270 6.57 -21.79 -7.34
N LYS A 271 7.86 -21.77 -7.02
CA LYS A 271 8.93 -21.92 -8.04
C LYS A 271 9.18 -23.40 -8.41
N ASN A 272 8.50 -24.33 -7.76
CA ASN A 272 8.65 -25.76 -7.95
C ASN A 272 7.30 -26.48 -7.81
N ASP A 273 7.24 -27.77 -8.12
CA ASP A 273 5.99 -28.55 -8.07
C ASP A 273 5.59 -28.99 -6.65
N SER A 274 6.07 -28.31 -5.61
CA SER A 274 5.65 -28.51 -4.23
C SER A 274 4.80 -27.32 -3.75
N PRO A 275 3.84 -27.54 -2.85
CA PRO A 275 3.01 -26.46 -2.30
C PRO A 275 3.86 -25.39 -1.60
N ALA A 276 3.58 -24.13 -1.90
CA ALA A 276 4.12 -22.96 -1.22
C ALA A 276 3.01 -22.29 -0.43
N GLU A 277 2.90 -22.58 0.87
CA GLU A 277 2.03 -21.82 1.76
C GLU A 277 2.63 -20.42 1.92
N TYR A 278 1.80 -19.39 1.81
CA TYR A 278 2.27 -18.01 1.92
C TYR A 278 1.39 -17.17 2.84
N VAL A 279 2.07 -16.21 3.45
CA VAL A 279 1.50 -15.06 4.12
C VAL A 279 2.18 -13.83 3.51
N VAL A 280 1.44 -13.09 2.69
CA VAL A 280 1.91 -11.85 2.05
C VAL A 280 1.47 -10.68 2.90
N THR A 281 2.30 -9.64 2.99
CA THR A 281 1.86 -8.31 3.42
C THR A 281 2.18 -7.32 2.31
N LEU A 282 1.16 -6.64 1.81
CA LEU A 282 1.28 -5.49 0.92
C LEU A 282 0.98 -4.21 1.70
N ALA A 283 1.76 -3.16 1.49
CA ALA A 283 1.55 -1.86 2.13
C ALA A 283 1.94 -0.72 1.20
N ILE A 284 1.12 0.33 1.11
CA ILE A 284 1.47 1.57 0.40
C ILE A 284 1.92 2.61 1.42
N GLN A 285 3.09 3.21 1.18
CA GLN A 285 3.53 4.40 1.90
C GLN A 285 3.25 5.66 1.05
N PRO A 286 2.25 6.49 1.41
CA PRO A 286 1.90 7.69 0.65
C PRO A 286 3.01 8.74 0.64
N GLY A 287 3.12 9.51 -0.45
CA GLY A 287 3.95 10.73 -0.48
C GLY A 287 5.41 10.54 -0.92
N ALA A 288 5.77 9.37 -1.45
CA ALA A 288 7.00 9.21 -2.22
C ALA A 288 6.78 9.75 -3.65
N ASP A 289 7.00 11.05 -3.82
CA ASP A 289 6.84 11.76 -5.09
C ASP A 289 7.84 11.21 -6.15
N ASN A 290 7.40 10.24 -6.96
CA ASN A 290 8.23 9.51 -7.91
C ASN A 290 7.98 9.96 -9.35
N SER A 291 8.44 11.18 -9.66
CA SER A 291 8.67 11.59 -11.05
C SER A 291 9.96 10.92 -11.59
N GLY A 292 9.84 9.66 -12.01
CA GLY A 292 10.57 9.01 -13.10
C GLY A 292 12.05 8.65 -12.90
N ASN A 293 12.39 7.34 -12.96
CA ASN A 293 12.94 6.64 -14.14
C ASN A 293 13.38 5.21 -13.75
N ASN A 294 13.20 4.25 -14.65
CA ASN A 294 13.63 2.85 -14.53
C ASN A 294 15.07 2.67 -14.01
N SER A 295 15.23 2.11 -12.81
CA SER A 295 16.37 1.29 -12.37
C SER A 295 16.03 0.72 -10.98
N GLU A 296 16.07 -0.62 -10.84
CA GLU A 296 16.22 -1.39 -9.58
C GLU A 296 16.06 -0.56 -8.30
N ASN A 297 14.82 -0.37 -7.81
CA ASN A 297 14.60 0.49 -6.64
C ASN A 297 14.58 -0.36 -5.35
N PRO A 298 15.40 -0.03 -4.33
CA PRO A 298 15.81 -1.00 -3.32
C PRO A 298 14.77 -1.16 -2.20
N VAL A 299 14.62 -2.41 -1.74
CA VAL A 299 13.81 -2.78 -0.56
C VAL A 299 14.17 -1.89 0.62
N VAL A 300 13.19 -1.17 1.16
CA VAL A 300 13.37 -0.33 2.36
C VAL A 300 13.32 -1.23 3.61
N GLN A 301 14.47 -1.57 4.18
CA GLN A 301 14.54 -2.33 5.44
C GLN A 301 14.30 -1.42 6.66
N ARG A 302 13.62 -1.92 7.72
CA ARG A 302 13.43 -1.25 9.02
C ARG A 302 14.08 -2.05 10.15
N GLY A 303 14.57 -1.38 11.20
CA GLY A 303 15.26 -2.04 12.32
C GLY A 303 16.68 -2.46 11.94
N ILE A 304 17.01 -3.76 12.04
CA ILE A 304 18.31 -4.27 11.58
C ILE A 304 18.28 -4.43 10.05
N VAL A 305 19.06 -3.60 9.39
CA VAL A 305 19.29 -3.56 7.96
C VAL A 305 20.55 -4.36 7.66
N ASN A 306 20.40 -5.51 6.99
CA ASN A 306 21.56 -6.25 6.50
C ASN A 306 21.98 -5.68 5.14
N GLU A 307 23.28 -5.54 4.92
CA GLU A 307 23.82 -5.21 3.61
C GLU A 307 23.35 -6.21 2.55
N VAL A 308 23.17 -5.71 1.32
CA VAL A 308 22.78 -6.53 0.16
C VAL A 308 23.75 -6.21 -0.97
N GLU A 309 24.59 -7.18 -1.31
CA GLU A 309 25.55 -7.03 -2.40
C GLU A 309 24.91 -7.26 -3.78
N PRO A 310 25.38 -6.57 -4.83
CA PRO A 310 26.44 -5.56 -4.78
C PRO A 310 25.93 -4.19 -4.28
N ASN A 311 26.60 -3.56 -3.31
CA ASN A 311 26.31 -2.17 -2.89
C ASN A 311 27.54 -1.24 -2.87
N ASP A 312 28.62 -1.63 -3.56
CA ASP A 312 29.89 -0.90 -3.77
C ASP A 312 29.79 0.56 -4.29
N LYS A 313 28.62 0.97 -4.75
CA LYS A 313 28.38 2.27 -5.40
C LYS A 313 27.12 2.90 -4.87
N LEU A 314 27.11 4.23 -4.85
CA LEU A 314 25.93 5.01 -4.46
C LEU A 314 24.66 4.66 -5.26
N SER A 315 24.78 4.29 -6.54
CA SER A 315 23.64 3.86 -7.36
C SER A 315 23.08 2.48 -6.97
N GLN A 316 23.84 1.72 -6.20
CA GLN A 316 23.51 0.37 -5.72
C GLN A 316 23.23 0.36 -4.21
N ALA A 317 23.09 1.55 -3.59
CA ALA A 317 23.00 1.68 -2.15
C ALA A 317 21.79 0.91 -1.59
N THR A 318 22.00 0.15 -0.52
CA THR A 318 20.94 -0.52 0.24
C THR A 318 20.04 0.55 0.87
N VAL A 319 18.77 0.60 0.49
CA VAL A 319 17.83 1.59 1.03
C VAL A 319 17.26 1.10 2.36
N PHE A 320 17.07 2.03 3.29
CA PHE A 320 16.44 1.74 4.57
C PHE A 320 15.60 2.90 5.08
N ALA A 321 14.79 2.61 6.08
CA ALA A 321 14.05 3.59 6.86
C ALA A 321 14.25 3.35 8.35
N PHE A 322 14.04 4.40 9.15
CA PHE A 322 13.97 4.28 10.60
C PHE A 322 12.68 3.56 11.00
N ASP A 323 12.73 2.84 12.12
CA ASP A 323 11.54 2.34 12.78
C ASP A 323 10.74 3.46 13.45
N ASP A 324 9.60 3.10 14.05
CA ASP A 324 8.71 4.07 14.70
C ASP A 324 9.34 4.73 15.94
N GLY A 325 10.42 4.15 16.47
CA GLY A 325 11.25 4.75 17.53
C GLY A 325 12.33 5.69 17.00
N GLY A 326 12.39 5.91 15.69
CA GLY A 326 13.41 6.70 15.03
C GLY A 326 14.78 6.01 14.99
N THR A 327 14.84 4.68 15.08
CA THR A 327 16.11 3.93 15.10
C THR A 327 16.29 3.01 13.90
N ALA A 328 17.55 2.75 13.56
CA ALA A 328 17.96 1.74 12.58
C ALA A 328 19.34 1.18 12.94
N GLN A 329 19.61 -0.07 12.59
CA GLN A 329 20.91 -0.70 12.76
C GLN A 329 21.43 -1.21 11.42
N LEU A 330 22.57 -0.74 10.95
CA LEU A 330 23.19 -1.25 9.72
C LEU A 330 24.18 -2.35 10.06
N ASN A 331 24.02 -3.54 9.47
CA ASN A 331 24.84 -4.71 9.74
C ASN A 331 25.49 -5.23 8.45
N GLY A 332 26.81 -5.42 8.49
CA GLY A 332 27.55 -5.90 7.33
C GLY A 332 29.05 -6.04 7.54
N VAL A 333 29.77 -6.29 6.44
CA VAL A 333 31.20 -6.55 6.40
C VAL A 333 31.83 -5.93 5.17
N SER A 334 32.57 -4.83 5.35
CA SER A 334 33.47 -4.34 4.32
C SER A 334 34.70 -5.24 4.24
N GLU A 335 34.87 -6.03 3.17
CA GLU A 335 35.93 -7.03 2.98
C GLU A 335 37.34 -6.43 2.88
N GLY A 336 37.48 -5.13 2.57
CA GLY A 336 38.75 -4.43 2.50
C GLY A 336 38.63 -2.94 2.14
N SER A 337 39.75 -2.25 1.92
CA SER A 337 39.74 -0.79 1.69
C SER A 337 39.13 -0.35 0.35
N ALA A 338 39.03 -1.28 -0.60
CA ALA A 338 38.41 -1.09 -1.90
C ALA A 338 36.91 -1.40 -1.90
N ASP A 339 36.44 -2.10 -0.87
CA ASP A 339 35.04 -2.45 -0.67
C ASP A 339 34.33 -1.31 0.06
N SER A 340 33.15 -0.92 -0.40
CA SER A 340 32.45 0.25 0.13
C SER A 340 30.95 0.04 0.12
N ASP A 341 30.40 -0.16 1.30
CA ASP A 341 29.00 -0.50 1.46
C ASP A 341 28.20 0.79 1.53
N TYR A 342 27.38 1.05 0.50
CA TYR A 342 26.51 2.21 0.48
C TYR A 342 25.12 1.85 1.01
N PHE A 343 24.64 2.69 1.91
CA PHE A 343 23.24 2.72 2.38
C PHE A 343 22.63 4.08 2.07
N ARG A 344 21.30 4.13 1.95
CA ARG A 344 20.59 5.37 1.65
C ARG A 344 19.25 5.45 2.37
N PHE A 345 18.91 6.63 2.88
CA PHE A 345 17.60 6.90 3.46
C PHE A 345 17.13 8.31 3.06
N THR A 346 15.81 8.53 3.07
CA THR A 346 15.22 9.86 2.94
C THR A 346 14.67 10.29 4.28
N ALA A 347 15.17 11.42 4.80
CA ALA A 347 14.73 11.95 6.09
C ALA A 347 13.25 12.37 5.98
N GLN A 348 12.38 11.77 6.79
CA GLN A 348 10.97 12.15 6.81
C GLN A 348 10.76 13.53 7.45
N ASP A 349 11.62 13.86 8.40
CA ASP A 349 11.59 15.10 9.16
C ASP A 349 12.97 15.76 9.21
N THR A 350 12.98 17.06 9.48
CA THR A 350 14.21 17.79 9.80
C THR A 350 14.57 17.48 11.25
N GLY A 351 15.85 17.20 11.51
CA GLY A 351 16.26 16.75 12.83
C GLY A 351 17.74 16.45 12.96
N GLN A 352 18.09 15.76 14.04
CA GLN A 352 19.44 15.33 14.35
C GLN A 352 19.54 13.81 14.21
N LEU A 353 20.49 13.34 13.39
CA LEU A 353 20.89 11.95 13.31
C LEU A 353 22.10 11.71 14.22
N THR A 354 21.94 10.81 15.18
CA THR A 354 23.04 10.27 15.99
C THR A 354 23.53 8.98 15.34
N VAL A 355 24.86 8.84 15.28
CA VAL A 355 25.54 7.69 14.66
C VAL A 355 26.50 7.07 15.67
N GLN A 356 26.50 5.75 15.77
CA GLN A 356 27.48 4.98 16.53
C GLN A 356 27.86 3.72 15.73
N VAL A 357 29.10 3.67 15.24
CA VAL A 357 29.64 2.48 14.57
C VAL A 357 30.23 1.56 15.63
N ASN A 358 29.73 0.33 15.71
CA ASN A 358 30.26 -0.71 16.57
C ASN A 358 31.07 -1.71 15.73
N GLY A 359 32.24 -2.12 16.24
CA GLY A 359 33.09 -3.12 15.61
C GLY A 359 34.07 -3.70 16.63
N ALA A 360 34.51 -4.95 16.43
CA ALA A 360 35.34 -5.66 17.39
C ALA A 360 36.83 -5.22 17.35
N SER A 361 37.49 -5.45 16.21
CA SER A 361 38.95 -5.27 16.06
C SER A 361 39.34 -4.25 14.99
N THR A 362 38.63 -4.25 13.86
CA THR A 362 38.72 -3.23 12.81
C THR A 362 37.35 -2.58 12.71
N VAL A 363 37.25 -1.28 13.01
CA VAL A 363 35.99 -0.54 12.90
C VAL A 363 35.93 0.10 11.52
N ALA A 364 34.81 -0.09 10.83
CA ALA A 364 34.56 0.58 9.56
C ALA A 364 34.55 2.10 9.76
N GLN A 365 35.15 2.82 8.81
CA GLN A 365 34.92 4.25 8.68
C GLN A 365 33.53 4.46 8.11
N LEU A 366 32.76 5.35 8.71
CA LEU A 366 31.46 5.78 8.23
C LEU A 366 31.54 7.21 7.74
N GLN A 367 30.95 7.46 6.58
CA GLN A 367 30.78 8.79 6.01
C GLN A 367 29.30 9.02 5.69
N ILE A 368 28.78 10.23 5.95
CA ILE A 368 27.44 10.65 5.50
C ILE A 368 27.57 11.79 4.50
N GLU A 369 26.88 11.65 3.37
CA GLU A 369 26.76 12.67 2.33
C GLU A 369 25.30 13.11 2.17
N ASP A 370 25.09 14.38 1.86
CA ASP A 370 23.78 14.93 1.51
C ASP A 370 23.37 14.58 0.07
N ALA A 371 22.19 15.03 -0.36
CA ALA A 371 21.66 14.77 -1.71
C ALA A 371 22.55 15.33 -2.84
N ASN A 372 23.47 16.25 -2.55
CA ASN A 372 24.43 16.82 -3.51
C ASN A 372 25.79 16.10 -3.49
N GLY A 373 25.93 15.03 -2.70
CA GLY A 373 27.21 14.34 -2.47
C GLY A 373 28.17 15.13 -1.58
N HIS A 374 27.69 16.17 -0.87
CA HIS A 374 28.53 16.88 0.08
C HIS A 374 28.64 16.07 1.37
N ARG A 375 29.88 15.77 1.77
CA ARG A 375 30.16 15.11 3.05
C ARG A 375 29.80 16.02 4.22
N ILE A 376 28.80 15.62 4.99
CA ILE A 376 28.33 16.34 6.18
C ILE A 376 28.78 15.68 7.50
N PHE A 377 29.21 14.42 7.45
CA PHE A 377 29.72 13.71 8.63
C PHE A 377 30.74 12.62 8.25
N GLU A 378 31.69 12.35 9.13
CA GLU A 378 32.67 11.26 9.00
C GLU A 378 33.12 10.80 10.39
N THR A 379 33.28 9.50 10.59
CA THR A 379 33.96 8.92 11.76
C THR A 379 35.46 8.77 11.50
N GLU A 380 36.25 8.84 12.57
CA GLU A 380 37.70 8.61 12.53
C GLU A 380 38.08 7.47 13.47
N PRO A 381 37.80 6.20 13.08
CA PRO A 381 37.94 5.06 13.97
C PRO A 381 39.37 4.83 14.48
N ASN A 382 40.39 5.19 13.68
CA ASN A 382 41.79 5.10 14.09
C ASN A 382 42.17 6.10 15.18
N ASP A 383 41.39 7.19 15.32
CA ASP A 383 41.54 8.18 16.38
C ASP A 383 40.55 7.92 17.55
N GLY A 384 39.86 6.78 17.51
CA GLY A 384 38.89 6.35 18.51
C GLY A 384 37.51 7.03 18.39
N ILE A 385 37.27 7.77 17.32
CA ILE A 385 36.00 8.47 17.08
C ILE A 385 35.11 7.56 16.23
N ASN A 386 34.21 6.84 16.88
CA ASN A 386 33.26 5.93 16.24
C ASN A 386 31.81 6.44 16.28
N SER A 387 31.58 7.65 16.77
CA SER A 387 30.24 8.23 16.89
C SER A 387 30.21 9.73 16.73
N GLY A 388 29.01 10.24 16.48
CA GLY A 388 28.74 11.67 16.41
C GLY A 388 27.29 11.97 16.07
N ARG A 389 27.03 13.25 15.81
CA ARG A 389 25.70 13.80 15.52
C ARG A 389 25.79 14.67 14.28
N VAL A 390 24.78 14.63 13.43
CA VAL A 390 24.69 15.46 12.22
C VAL A 390 23.23 15.89 11.99
N GLY A 391 23.04 17.12 11.54
CA GLY A 391 21.71 17.60 11.14
C GLY A 391 21.31 17.02 9.78
N VAL A 392 20.04 16.66 9.64
CA VAL A 392 19.43 16.21 8.38
C VAL A 392 18.16 17.00 8.12
N THR A 393 17.81 17.20 6.85
CA THR A 393 16.66 18.01 6.44
C THR A 393 15.56 17.13 5.87
N ALA A 394 14.30 17.39 6.23
CA ALA A 394 13.12 16.69 5.70
C ALA A 394 13.13 16.65 4.17
N GLY A 395 12.74 15.50 3.62
CA GLY A 395 12.68 15.25 2.18
C GLY A 395 14.04 15.09 1.49
N GLN A 396 15.16 15.37 2.17
CA GLN A 396 16.48 15.14 1.58
C GLN A 396 16.90 13.68 1.74
N THR A 397 17.39 13.12 0.64
CA THR A 397 18.05 11.81 0.62
C THR A 397 19.49 11.96 1.06
N HIS A 398 19.91 11.09 1.98
CA HIS A 398 21.27 11.03 2.50
C HIS A 398 21.85 9.65 2.21
N SER A 399 23.15 9.60 1.90
CA SER A 399 23.87 8.34 1.75
C SER A 399 24.89 8.15 2.84
N ILE A 400 24.93 6.92 3.35
CA ILE A 400 25.91 6.47 4.32
C ILE A 400 26.86 5.54 3.59
N ARG A 401 28.16 5.79 3.66
CA ARG A 401 29.18 4.88 3.16
C ARG A 401 29.95 4.29 4.32
N LEU A 402 29.98 2.98 4.41
CA LEU A 402 30.82 2.22 5.31
C LEU A 402 31.98 1.60 4.52
N ARG A 403 33.19 1.62 5.09
CA ARG A 403 34.34 0.95 4.48
C ARG A 403 35.42 0.64 5.51
N SER A 404 36.23 -0.38 5.25
CA SER A 404 37.47 -0.56 5.99
C SER A 404 38.50 0.52 5.62
N LYS A 405 39.22 1.04 6.62
CA LYS A 405 40.33 2.00 6.39
C LYS A 405 41.61 1.31 5.88
N ASN A 406 41.70 -0.01 6.04
CA ASN A 406 42.84 -0.85 5.67
C ASN A 406 42.39 -2.00 4.76
N ASP A 407 43.32 -2.75 4.18
CA ASP A 407 43.02 -3.94 3.34
C ASP A 407 42.58 -5.18 4.15
N SER A 408 41.94 -4.97 5.30
CA SER A 408 41.44 -6.04 6.16
C SER A 408 39.95 -5.86 6.35
N ALA A 409 39.21 -6.98 6.38
CA ALA A 409 37.79 -6.94 6.59
C ALA A 409 37.41 -6.20 7.90
N ALA A 410 36.36 -5.39 7.83
CA ALA A 410 35.81 -4.63 8.93
C ALA A 410 34.32 -4.96 9.06
N THR A 411 33.97 -5.82 10.01
CA THR A 411 32.57 -6.07 10.39
C THR A 411 32.04 -4.83 11.10
N TYR A 412 30.85 -4.37 10.72
CA TYR A 412 30.21 -3.23 11.36
C TYR A 412 28.79 -3.56 11.80
N LEU A 413 28.43 -3.00 12.95
CA LEU A 413 27.06 -2.85 13.40
C LEU A 413 26.88 -1.38 13.76
N THR A 414 26.19 -0.61 12.91
CA THR A 414 26.04 0.84 13.07
C THR A 414 24.67 1.15 13.64
N ASP A 415 24.63 1.68 14.86
CA ASP A 415 23.40 2.23 15.44
C ASP A 415 23.17 3.64 14.89
N LEU A 416 21.96 3.85 14.38
CA LEU A 416 21.45 5.14 13.93
C LEU A 416 20.22 5.49 14.76
N ALA A 417 20.18 6.72 15.28
CA ALA A 417 19.03 7.24 16.01
C ALA A 417 18.72 8.65 15.53
N PHE A 418 17.56 8.81 14.91
CA PHE A 418 17.03 10.08 14.45
C PHE A 418 16.11 10.70 15.51
N ARG A 419 16.25 12.00 15.69
CA ARG A 419 15.32 12.82 16.48
C ARG A 419 14.86 14.01 15.68
N GLN A 420 13.55 14.15 15.57
CA GLN A 420 12.94 15.31 14.92
C GLN A 420 13.19 16.60 15.71
N VAL A 421 13.29 17.72 15.02
CA VAL A 421 13.30 19.05 15.66
C VAL A 421 12.08 19.16 16.57
N GLY A 422 12.29 19.62 17.81
CA GLY A 422 11.22 19.74 18.81
C GLY A 422 11.19 18.61 19.84
N ASP A 423 11.65 17.41 19.47
CA ASP A 423 11.65 16.22 20.35
C ASP A 423 12.89 16.21 21.27
N SER A 424 12.78 16.90 22.40
CA SER A 424 13.86 17.01 23.37
C SER A 424 13.92 15.83 24.33
N ASN A 425 12.86 15.04 24.42
CA ASN A 425 12.79 13.91 25.35
C ASN A 425 13.13 12.54 24.68
N GLY A 426 13.07 12.47 23.35
CA GLY A 426 13.35 11.30 22.51
C GLY A 426 12.19 10.32 22.33
N ASP A 427 10.94 10.76 22.52
CA ASP A 427 9.73 9.92 22.39
C ASP A 427 9.07 10.02 21.01
N GLN A 428 9.72 10.69 20.06
CA GLN A 428 9.26 10.91 18.68
C GLN A 428 8.01 11.81 18.57
N LEU A 429 7.61 12.48 19.65
CA LEU A 429 6.57 13.51 19.65
C LEU A 429 7.20 14.87 19.95
N PHE A 430 6.62 15.93 19.39
CA PHE A 430 6.94 17.29 19.81
C PHE A 430 5.72 17.85 20.53
N ASP A 431 5.75 17.90 21.85
CA ASP A 431 4.60 18.30 22.64
C ASP A 431 4.96 19.18 23.85
N SER A 432 3.99 19.37 24.75
CA SER A 432 4.18 20.16 25.96
C SER A 432 5.28 19.63 26.89
N SER A 433 5.56 18.32 26.88
CA SER A 433 6.58 17.69 27.70
C SER A 433 8.00 18.11 27.27
N ASP A 434 8.24 18.22 25.97
CA ASP A 434 9.51 18.74 25.42
C ASP A 434 9.72 20.20 25.79
N MET A 435 8.67 21.01 25.62
CA MET A 435 8.71 22.43 25.98
C MET A 435 9.01 22.62 27.46
N VAL A 436 8.39 21.81 28.34
CA VAL A 436 8.70 21.85 29.78
C VAL A 436 10.15 21.44 30.02
N ARG A 437 10.64 20.39 29.36
CA ARG A 437 12.00 19.88 29.51
C ARG A 437 13.07 20.91 29.12
N ILE A 438 12.97 21.55 27.96
CA ILE A 438 13.96 22.54 27.50
C ILE A 438 13.98 23.78 28.40
N PHE A 439 12.83 24.21 28.94
CA PHE A 439 12.79 25.33 29.88
C PHE A 439 13.30 24.95 31.28
N GLN A 440 13.17 23.68 31.69
CA GLN A 440 13.79 23.18 32.92
C GLN A 440 15.32 23.16 32.85
N ALA A 441 15.90 22.98 31.65
CA ALA A 441 17.34 23.11 31.45
C ALA A 441 17.86 24.55 31.70
N ALA A 442 16.97 25.54 31.66
CA ALA A 442 17.24 26.95 31.96
C ALA A 442 18.35 27.58 31.08
N LYS A 443 18.49 27.14 29.83
CA LYS A 443 19.53 27.63 28.89
C LYS A 443 19.04 28.69 27.88
N TYR A 444 17.72 28.87 27.74
CA TYR A 444 17.14 29.80 26.76
C TYR A 444 17.71 31.22 26.86
N ARG A 445 18.34 31.70 25.78
CA ARG A 445 18.97 33.03 25.66
C ARG A 445 20.02 33.36 26.73
N THR A 446 20.61 32.34 27.35
CA THR A 446 21.69 32.54 28.33
C THR A 446 23.07 32.67 27.67
N GLY A 447 23.21 32.18 26.43
CA GLY A 447 24.50 32.00 25.76
C GLY A 447 25.32 30.84 26.32
N ALA A 448 24.76 30.06 27.25
CA ALA A 448 25.37 28.81 27.70
C ALA A 448 25.25 27.75 26.60
N GLU A 449 26.25 26.88 26.52
CA GLU A 449 26.26 25.75 25.61
C GLU A 449 25.04 24.85 25.86
N ALA A 450 24.25 24.61 24.81
CA ALA A 450 23.05 23.80 24.84
C ALA A 450 23.21 22.57 23.92
N THR A 451 22.65 21.44 24.32
CA THR A 451 22.49 20.29 23.43
C THR A 451 21.09 20.31 22.81
N PHE A 452 20.84 19.38 21.88
CA PHE A 452 19.50 19.16 21.31
C PHE A 452 18.43 18.93 22.39
N GLU A 453 18.75 18.17 23.44
CA GLU A 453 17.87 17.90 24.58
C GLU A 453 17.62 19.15 25.46
N ASP A 454 18.50 20.15 25.38
CA ASP A 454 18.35 21.44 26.05
C ASP A 454 17.65 22.50 25.17
N GLY A 455 17.33 22.17 23.92
CA GLY A 455 16.62 23.03 22.97
C GLY A 455 17.45 23.58 21.81
N ASP A 456 18.74 23.25 21.67
CA ASP A 456 19.54 23.63 20.49
C ASP A 456 19.22 22.71 19.31
N TRP A 457 18.10 22.99 18.64
CA TRP A 457 17.60 22.18 17.53
C TRP A 457 18.18 22.58 16.18
N ASN A 458 18.83 23.74 16.08
CA ASN A 458 19.55 24.17 14.88
C ASN A 458 21.06 23.80 14.91
N ASN A 459 21.54 23.30 16.06
CA ASN A 459 22.90 22.83 16.31
C ASN A 459 23.98 23.94 16.15
N ASP A 460 23.67 25.17 16.58
CA ASP A 460 24.63 26.29 16.65
C ASP A 460 25.29 26.44 18.04
N GLY A 461 24.97 25.55 18.97
CA GLY A 461 25.55 25.43 20.30
C GLY A 461 24.82 26.24 21.37
N VAL A 462 23.74 26.95 21.03
CA VAL A 462 22.96 27.74 22.00
C VAL A 462 21.47 27.52 21.80
N PHE A 463 20.69 27.62 22.88
CA PHE A 463 19.23 27.59 22.79
C PHE A 463 18.67 29.02 22.77
N ASP A 464 18.14 29.45 21.64
CA ASP A 464 17.55 30.79 21.46
C ASP A 464 16.25 30.80 20.63
N GLU A 465 15.80 31.98 20.19
CA GLU A 465 14.56 32.10 19.40
C GLU A 465 14.59 31.35 18.07
N LYS A 466 15.76 31.14 17.47
CA LYS A 466 15.87 30.49 16.16
C LYS A 466 15.52 29.01 16.27
N ASP A 467 15.86 28.37 17.38
CA ASP A 467 15.48 26.98 17.64
C ASP A 467 13.97 26.85 17.77
N LEU A 468 13.35 27.72 18.58
CA LEU A 468 11.90 27.73 18.73
C LEU A 468 11.20 27.98 17.40
N ILE A 469 11.68 28.94 16.60
CA ILE A 469 11.15 29.21 15.27
C ILE A 469 11.30 27.98 14.38
N LEU A 470 12.48 27.32 14.37
CA LEU A 470 12.73 26.11 13.59
C LEU A 470 11.76 24.99 13.96
N ALA A 471 11.53 24.74 15.25
CA ALA A 471 10.61 23.69 15.70
C ALA A 471 9.15 23.95 15.36
N PHE A 472 8.68 25.19 15.54
CA PHE A 472 7.31 25.51 15.16
C PHE A 472 7.12 25.57 13.64
N GLN A 473 8.15 25.95 12.87
CA GLN A 473 8.11 25.90 11.40
C GLN A 473 8.10 24.47 10.87
N ALA A 474 8.71 23.51 11.57
CA ALA A 474 8.60 22.10 11.23
C ALA A 474 7.15 21.56 11.34
N GLY A 475 6.26 22.27 12.07
CA GLY A 475 4.81 22.03 12.02
C GLY A 475 4.30 20.80 12.77
N ARG A 476 5.12 20.22 13.67
CA ARG A 476 4.84 18.94 14.34
C ARG A 476 4.37 19.07 15.80
N TYR A 477 4.10 20.27 16.31
CA TYR A 477 3.66 20.45 17.70
C TYR A 477 2.26 19.84 17.91
N VAL A 478 2.16 18.86 18.79
CA VAL A 478 0.89 18.24 19.18
C VAL A 478 0.47 18.80 20.53
N GLY A 479 -0.70 19.46 20.55
CA GLY A 479 -1.33 19.88 21.81
C GLY A 479 -1.95 18.68 22.49
N SER A 480 -1.51 18.37 23.71
CA SER A 480 -2.09 17.34 24.57
C SER A 480 -3.34 17.79 25.32
#